data_AF-A0ABD5DGH9-F1
#
_entry.id   AF-A0ABD5DGH9-F1
#
_cell.length_a   1.000
_cell.length_b   1.000
_cell.length_c   1.000
_cell.angle_alpha   90.00
_cell.angle_beta   90.00
_cell.angle_gamma   90.00
#
_symmetry.space_group_name_H-M   'P 1'
#
loop_
_entity.id
_entity.type
_entity.pdbx_description
1 polymer ?
#
loop_
_entity_poly.entity_id
_entity_poly.type
_entity_poly.pdbx_seq_one_letter_code
_entity_poly.pdbx_strand_id
1 'polypeptide(L)'
;ATAASTDVIDLAPVDGTRRDIGVGYPLEFWALVNTTATAAGAATVNVQLQTSPDNSTWTTIYDSGALALAALKAGKRVVSAKVPA
;
A
#
# COMPACT_ATOMS: atom_id res chain seq x y z
N ALA A 1 -4.90 9.95 -12.91
CA ALA A 1 -6.03 9.15 -12.38
C ALA A 1 -5.50 8.27 -11.25
N THR A 2 -6.36 7.89 -10.31
CA THR A 2 -6.05 6.91 -9.25
C THR A 2 -6.38 5.50 -9.75
N ALA A 3 -5.55 4.51 -9.41
CA ALA A 3 -5.75 3.12 -9.82
C ALA A 3 -5.30 2.16 -8.71
N ALA A 4 -5.91 0.97 -8.65
CA ALA A 4 -5.48 -0.12 -7.79
C ALA A 4 -4.20 -0.78 -8.33
N SER A 5 -3.55 -1.57 -7.47
CA SER A 5 -2.44 -2.45 -7.87
C SER A 5 -2.88 -3.42 -8.98
N THR A 6 -1.96 -3.80 -9.87
CA THR A 6 -2.20 -4.82 -10.90
C THR A 6 -2.43 -6.20 -10.31
N ASP A 7 -1.87 -6.44 -9.13
CA ASP A 7 -1.87 -7.72 -8.44
C ASP A 7 -2.40 -7.58 -7.02
N VAL A 8 -3.06 -8.65 -6.57
CA VAL A 8 -3.58 -8.84 -5.22
C VAL A 8 -2.85 -10.03 -4.60
N ILE A 9 -2.41 -9.87 -3.36
CA ILE A 9 -1.84 -10.97 -2.59
C ILE A 9 -3.00 -11.79 -2.00
N ASP A 10 -3.15 -13.02 -2.47
CA ASP A 10 -4.05 -14.01 -1.88
C ASP A 10 -3.33 -14.80 -0.77
N LEU A 11 -3.98 -14.91 0.38
CA LEU A 11 -3.47 -15.63 1.56
C LEU A 11 -4.17 -16.99 1.77
N ALA A 12 -5.06 -17.37 0.86
CA ALA A 12 -5.76 -18.65 0.86
C ALA A 12 -4.81 -19.83 0.55
N PRO A 13 -5.16 -21.05 1.02
CA PRO A 13 -6.29 -21.37 1.90
C PRO A 13 -6.07 -20.83 3.33
N VAL A 14 -7.15 -20.46 4.00
CA VAL A 14 -7.15 -20.00 5.40
C VAL A 14 -8.10 -20.87 6.23
N ASP A 15 -7.74 -21.11 7.50
CA ASP A 15 -8.67 -21.67 8.49
C ASP A 15 -9.35 -20.49 9.20
N GLY A 16 -10.67 -20.35 9.04
CA GLY A 16 -11.42 -19.18 9.50
C GLY A 16 -11.53 -18.05 8.46
N THR A 17 -11.66 -16.81 8.91
CA THR A 17 -12.00 -15.66 8.03
C THR A 17 -10.79 -14.84 7.57
N ARG A 18 -9.62 -14.98 8.21
CA ARG A 18 -8.40 -14.20 7.94
C ARG A 18 -7.15 -14.98 8.35
N ARG A 19 -6.03 -14.73 7.68
CA ARG A 19 -4.68 -15.20 8.08
C ARG A 19 -3.85 -14.01 8.53
N ASP A 20 -3.41 -14.01 9.78
CA ASP A 20 -2.39 -13.08 10.25
C ASP A 20 -1.01 -13.52 9.72
N ILE A 21 -0.28 -12.57 9.16
CA ILE A 21 1.07 -12.75 8.60
C ILE A 21 2.14 -12.03 9.42
N GLY A 22 1.75 -11.23 10.42
CA GLY A 22 2.63 -10.54 11.36
C GLY A 22 2.74 -11.24 12.72
N VAL A 23 2.54 -12.56 12.77
CA VAL A 23 2.58 -13.31 14.02
C VAL A 23 3.95 -13.16 14.68
N GLY A 24 3.96 -12.55 15.87
CA GLY A 24 5.17 -12.33 16.68
C GLY A 24 5.89 -11.00 16.42
N TYR A 25 5.78 -10.39 15.22
CA TYR A 25 6.34 -9.07 14.90
C TYR A 25 5.59 -8.39 13.73
N PRO A 26 5.37 -7.06 13.80
CA PRO A 26 4.76 -6.32 12.70
C PRO A 26 5.56 -6.43 11.39
N LEU A 27 4.85 -6.70 10.30
CA LEU A 27 5.42 -6.68 8.96
C LEU A 27 5.65 -5.25 8.50
N GLU A 28 6.66 -5.04 7.67
CA GLU A 28 6.88 -3.74 7.04
C GLU A 28 6.21 -3.70 5.66
N PHE A 29 5.23 -2.81 5.52
CA PHE A 29 4.68 -2.40 4.23
C PHE A 29 5.48 -1.21 3.72
N TRP A 30 5.98 -1.30 2.48
CA TRP A 30 6.74 -0.23 1.85
C TRP A 30 6.38 -0.08 0.37
N ALA A 31 6.49 1.15 -0.13
CA ALA A 31 6.28 1.49 -1.53
C ALA A 31 7.50 2.27 -2.05
N LEU A 32 8.14 1.76 -3.09
CA LEU A 32 9.31 2.34 -3.72
C LEU A 32 8.95 3.05 -5.02
N VAL A 33 9.46 4.25 -5.20
CA VAL A 33 9.38 4.95 -6.47
C VAL A 33 10.56 4.52 -7.35
N ASN A 34 10.28 3.77 -8.42
CA ASN A 34 11.31 3.29 -9.34
C ASN A 34 11.75 4.37 -10.35
N THR A 35 10.84 5.29 -10.68
CA THR A 35 11.09 6.39 -11.61
C THR A 35 10.52 7.66 -11.02
N THR A 36 11.29 8.75 -11.02
CA THR A 36 10.84 10.04 -10.49
C THR A 36 9.55 10.47 -11.17
N ALA A 37 8.51 10.71 -10.38
CA ALA A 37 7.22 11.12 -10.91
C ALA A 37 7.30 12.54 -11.48
N THR A 38 6.61 12.77 -12.59
CA THR A 38 6.43 14.09 -13.20
C THR A 38 4.93 14.36 -13.37
N ALA A 39 4.52 15.59 -13.08
CA ALA A 39 3.15 16.05 -13.27
C ALA A 39 3.15 17.58 -13.38
N ALA A 40 2.12 18.14 -14.02
CA ALA A 40 1.86 19.57 -13.95
C ALA A 40 1.22 19.92 -12.59
N GLY A 41 1.63 21.05 -12.00
CA GLY A 41 1.07 21.54 -10.74
C GLY A 41 1.43 20.69 -9.50
N ALA A 42 0.69 20.91 -8.41
CA ALA A 42 0.94 20.30 -7.10
C ALA A 42 0.24 18.93 -6.96
N ALA A 43 0.51 18.00 -7.87
CA ALA A 43 -0.06 16.66 -7.80
C ALA A 43 0.44 15.88 -6.57
N THR A 44 -0.40 14.97 -6.10
CA THR A 44 -0.10 14.10 -4.94
C THR A 44 -0.43 12.65 -5.27
N VAL A 45 0.24 11.73 -4.59
CA VAL A 45 -0.11 10.30 -4.57
C VAL A 45 -0.52 9.92 -3.15
N ASN A 46 -1.53 9.07 -3.02
CA ASN A 46 -1.89 8.43 -1.77
C ASN A 46 -1.72 6.91 -1.96
N VAL A 47 -1.00 6.26 -1.05
CA VAL A 47 -0.76 4.82 -1.08
C VAL A 47 -1.54 4.19 0.06
N GLN A 48 -2.42 3.27 -0.27
CA GLN A 48 -3.24 2.54 0.70
C GLN A 48 -2.91 1.05 0.64
N LEU A 49 -2.81 0.42 1.81
CA LEU A 49 -2.91 -1.04 1.92
C LEU A 49 -4.37 -1.37 2.25
N GLN A 50 -4.96 -2.27 1.48
CA GLN A 50 -6.35 -2.69 1.65
C GLN A 50 -6.43 -4.20 1.81
N THR A 51 -7.47 -4.67 2.49
CA THR A 51 -7.78 -6.09 2.65
C THR A 51 -9.19 -6.38 2.10
N SER A 52 -9.42 -7.61 1.68
CA SER A 52 -10.69 -8.05 1.12
C SER A 52 -10.99 -9.50 1.54
N PRO A 53 -12.25 -9.84 1.86
CA PRO A 53 -12.67 -11.23 2.05
C PRO A 53 -12.99 -11.96 0.73
N ASP A 54 -13.19 -11.24 -0.38
CA ASP A 54 -13.82 -11.74 -1.61
C ASP A 54 -13.19 -11.22 -2.92
N ASN A 55 -12.08 -10.51 -2.83
CA ASN A 55 -11.39 -9.85 -3.95
C ASN A 55 -12.28 -8.86 -4.73
N SER A 56 -13.35 -8.35 -4.12
CA SER A 56 -14.32 -7.44 -4.75
C SER A 56 -14.65 -6.24 -3.87
N THR A 57 -14.76 -6.44 -2.56
CA THR A 57 -14.97 -5.40 -1.55
C THR A 57 -13.71 -5.19 -0.74
N TRP A 58 -13.29 -3.94 -0.59
CA TRP A 58 -11.98 -3.59 -0.03
C TRP A 58 -12.13 -2.69 1.18
N THR A 59 -11.38 -2.97 2.24
CA THR A 59 -11.27 -2.13 3.43
C THR A 59 -9.83 -1.65 3.59
N THR A 60 -9.64 -0.34 3.74
CA THR A 60 -8.32 0.25 3.97
C THR A 60 -7.82 -0.08 5.39
N ILE A 61 -6.59 -0.60 5.47
CA ILE A 61 -5.91 -0.95 6.73
C ILE A 61 -4.61 -0.16 6.95
N TYR A 62 -4.17 0.59 5.94
CA TYR A 62 -3.14 1.61 6.05
C TYR A 62 -3.39 2.70 5.00
N ASP A 63 -3.19 3.96 5.38
CA ASP A 63 -3.27 5.13 4.49
C ASP A 63 -2.04 6.01 4.73
N SER A 64 -1.29 6.31 3.66
CA SER A 64 -0.07 7.13 3.75
C SER A 64 -0.33 8.63 3.95
N GLY A 65 -1.57 9.09 3.81
CA GLY A 65 -1.88 10.50 3.53
C GLY A 65 -1.39 10.94 2.16
N ALA A 66 -1.49 12.24 1.87
CA ALA A 66 -1.07 12.80 0.59
C ALA A 66 0.45 12.95 0.52
N LEU A 67 1.09 12.20 -0.38
CA LEU A 67 2.50 12.32 -0.71
C LEU A 67 2.65 13.34 -1.84
N ALA A 68 3.30 14.46 -1.55
CA ALA A 68 3.57 15.50 -2.54
C ALA A 68 4.51 15.02 -3.65
N LEU A 69 4.34 15.53 -4.87
CA LEU A 69 5.19 15.22 -6.03
C LEU A 69 6.69 15.32 -5.72
N ALA A 70 7.10 16.31 -4.91
CA ALA A 70 8.50 16.51 -4.53
C ALA A 70 9.12 15.34 -3.74
N ALA A 71 8.31 14.50 -3.08
CA ALA A 71 8.75 13.31 -2.38
C ALA A 71 8.90 12.08 -3.30
N LEU A 72 8.29 12.10 -4.48
CA LEU A 72 8.21 10.96 -5.40
C LEU A 72 9.44 10.88 -6.32
N LYS A 73 10.62 10.69 -5.72
CA LYS A 73 11.91 10.58 -6.44
C LYS A 73 12.34 9.13 -6.61
N ALA A 74 12.97 8.81 -7.74
CA ALA A 74 13.54 7.49 -7.98
C ALA A 74 14.42 7.02 -6.80
N GLY A 75 14.23 5.76 -6.38
CA GLY A 75 14.94 5.15 -5.26
C GLY A 75 14.40 5.49 -3.88
N LYS A 76 13.32 6.29 -3.75
CA LYS A 76 12.72 6.62 -2.44
C LYS A 76 11.64 5.61 -2.05
N ARG A 77 11.77 5.03 -0.86
CA ARG A 77 10.66 4.39 -0.16
C ARG A 77 9.77 5.48 0.41
N VAL A 78 8.69 5.79 -0.28
CA VAL A 78 7.75 6.86 0.09
C VAL A 78 6.71 6.38 1.11
N VAL A 79 6.61 5.07 1.28
CA VAL A 79 5.98 4.41 2.42
C VAL A 79 7.00 3.42 2.99
N SER A 80 7.10 3.38 4.32
CA SER A 80 7.81 2.37 5.13
C SER A 80 7.12 2.37 6.49
N ALA A 81 6.16 1.47 6.70
CA ALA A 81 5.35 1.44 7.90
C ALA A 81 5.22 0.01 8.42
N LYS A 82 5.24 -0.14 9.74
CA LYS A 82 4.85 -1.40 10.37
C LYS A 82 3.34 -1.53 10.32
N VAL A 83 2.84 -2.70 9.92
CA VAL A 83 1.41 -3.00 9.88
C VAL A 83 1.05 -4.16 10.82
N PRO A 84 -0.10 -4.09 11.52
CA PRO A 84 -1.04 -2.97 11.54
C PRO A 84 -0.44 -1.71 12.19
N ALA A 85 -0.81 -0.53 11.68
CA ALA A 85 -0.26 0.78 12.06
C ALA A 85 -1.15 1.53 13.05
#